data_AF-A0A8T4TCI0-F1
#
_entry.id   AF-A0A8T4TCI0-F1
#
_cell.length_a   1.000
_cell.length_b   1.000
_cell.length_c   1.000
_cell.angle_alpha   90.00
_cell.angle_beta   90.00
_cell.angle_gamma   90.00
#
_symmetry.space_group_name_H-M   'P 1'
#
loop_
_entity.id
_entity.type
_entity.pdbx_description
1 polymer ?
#
loop_
_entity_poly.entity_id
_entity_poly.type
_entity_poly.pdbx_seq_one_letter_code
_entity_poly.pdbx_strand_id
1 'polypeptide(L)'
;MSGAMCPDCGQSDFKHVTAGPCFGSLKSPYDQCQMCGWIGSFERLPRKMPTMEMLEQLSGDRDLKKQNALFFVRGYLKKDASNDSEFMLMHVLGARSSSSSSSAGISGFLMRLESRPSEESLAKAKTIIGIERIEVW
;
A
#
# COMPACT_ATOMS: atom_id res chain seq x y z
N MET A 1 11.28 -19.15 9.18
CA MET A 1 10.44 -17.94 9.16
C MET A 1 11.31 -16.74 8.84
N SER A 2 11.27 -16.27 7.60
CA SER A 2 11.96 -15.05 7.20
C SER A 2 11.23 -13.84 7.79
N GLY A 3 11.81 -13.20 8.80
CA GLY A 3 11.26 -12.01 9.48
C GLY A 3 11.25 -10.73 8.64
N ALA A 4 11.09 -10.86 7.32
CA ALA A 4 10.97 -9.73 6.41
C ALA A 4 9.58 -9.11 6.56
N MET A 5 9.54 -7.79 6.67
CA MET A 5 8.32 -7.02 6.90
C MET A 5 8.13 -6.03 5.76
N CYS A 6 6.89 -5.87 5.30
CA CYS A 6 6.56 -4.90 4.28
C CYS A 6 6.88 -3.51 4.82
N PRO A 7 7.66 -2.67 4.10
CA PRO A 7 8.03 -1.36 4.58
C PRO A 7 6.82 -0.41 4.69
N ASP A 8 5.76 -0.67 3.92
CA ASP A 8 4.59 0.20 3.88
C ASP A 8 3.52 -0.20 4.91
N CYS A 9 3.17 -1.48 5.00
CA CYS A 9 2.08 -1.94 5.89
C CYS A 9 2.53 -2.85 7.05
N GLY A 10 3.83 -3.13 7.17
CA GLY A 10 4.38 -4.01 8.22
C GLY A 10 4.04 -5.49 8.08
N GLN A 11 3.30 -5.91 7.06
CA GLN A 11 2.89 -7.30 6.88
C GLN A 11 4.01 -8.19 6.34
N SER A 12 3.98 -9.46 6.73
CA SER A 12 4.96 -10.48 6.31
C SER A 12 4.45 -11.42 5.21
N ASP A 13 3.28 -11.13 4.62
CA ASP A 13 2.68 -11.94 3.58
C ASP A 13 3.05 -11.41 2.18
N PHE A 14 3.87 -12.19 1.47
CA PHE A 14 4.45 -11.83 0.18
C PHE A 14 4.23 -12.94 -0.84
N LYS A 15 4.03 -12.53 -2.09
CA LYS A 15 3.95 -13.42 -3.25
C LYS A 15 5.06 -13.06 -4.23
N HIS A 16 5.82 -14.05 -4.67
CA HIS A 16 6.79 -13.87 -5.75
C HIS A 16 6.09 -13.44 -7.05
N VAL A 17 6.60 -12.37 -7.67
CA VAL A 17 6.10 -11.84 -8.94
C VAL A 17 7.24 -11.72 -9.94
N THR A 18 7.01 -12.22 -11.15
CA THR A 18 8.02 -12.27 -12.24
C THR A 18 8.06 -11.03 -13.11
N ALA A 19 7.06 -10.16 -13.01
CA ALA A 19 7.00 -8.89 -13.71
C ALA A 19 6.15 -7.91 -12.90
N GLY A 20 6.77 -6.91 -12.28
CA GLY A 20 6.04 -5.74 -11.81
C GLY A 20 5.55 -4.92 -13.01
N PRO A 21 4.40 -4.21 -12.92
CA PRO A 21 3.84 -3.43 -14.02
C PRO A 21 4.71 -2.25 -14.49
N CYS A 22 5.86 -2.00 -13.86
CA CYS A 22 6.76 -0.89 -14.17
C CYS A 22 8.18 -1.30 -14.61
N PHE A 23 8.51 -2.59 -14.67
CA PHE A 23 9.90 -3.02 -14.83
C PHE A 23 10.05 -4.14 -15.86
N GLY A 24 9.97 -3.75 -17.14
CA GLY A 24 10.03 -4.64 -18.31
C GLY A 24 11.39 -5.31 -18.60
N SER A 25 12.29 -5.50 -17.64
CA SER A 25 13.60 -6.11 -17.93
C SER A 25 14.41 -6.59 -16.71
N LEU A 26 13.80 -6.90 -15.56
CA LEU A 26 14.57 -7.27 -14.37
C LEU A 26 14.55 -8.78 -14.07
N LYS A 27 15.72 -9.40 -14.24
CA LYS A 27 16.05 -10.81 -13.90
C LYS A 27 16.22 -11.06 -12.39
N SER A 28 15.57 -10.29 -11.52
CA SER A 28 15.68 -10.45 -10.06
C SER A 28 14.33 -10.84 -9.46
N PRO A 29 14.29 -11.69 -8.41
CA PRO A 29 13.04 -12.01 -7.75
C PRO A 29 12.48 -10.75 -7.10
N TYR A 30 11.26 -10.39 -7.49
CA TYR A 30 10.45 -9.38 -6.83
C TYR A 30 9.36 -10.08 -6.04
N ASP A 31 8.96 -9.42 -4.98
CA ASP A 31 7.92 -9.86 -4.08
C ASP A 31 6.87 -8.77 -3.95
N GLN A 32 5.61 -9.19 -4.03
CA GLN A 32 4.46 -8.34 -3.84
C GLN A 32 3.82 -8.63 -2.50
N CYS A 33 3.67 -7.62 -1.65
CA CYS A 33 2.90 -7.71 -0.43
C CYS A 33 1.42 -7.95 -0.76
N GLN A 34 0.86 -9.07 -0.28
CA GLN A 34 -0.54 -9.42 -0.54
C GLN A 34 -1.53 -8.49 0.19
N MET A 35 -1.06 -7.70 1.15
CA MET A 35 -1.90 -6.80 1.95
C MET A 35 -2.04 -5.42 1.32
N CYS A 36 -0.94 -4.74 0.96
CA CYS A 36 -0.96 -3.37 0.46
C CYS A 36 -0.42 -3.20 -0.97
N GLY A 37 -0.13 -4.30 -1.67
CA GLY A 37 0.32 -4.31 -3.05
C GLY A 37 1.76 -3.82 -3.28
N TRP A 38 2.52 -3.50 -2.23
CA TRP A 38 3.92 -3.07 -2.35
C TRP A 38 4.75 -4.10 -3.13
N ILE A 39 5.57 -3.66 -4.10
CA ILE A 39 6.44 -4.53 -4.89
C ILE A 39 7.89 -4.11 -4.68
N GLY A 40 8.75 -5.06 -4.34
CA GLY A 40 10.19 -4.80 -4.25
C GLY A 40 11.00 -6.08 -4.06
N SER A 41 12.31 -5.95 -3.88
CA SER A 41 13.19 -7.09 -3.67
C SER A 41 13.13 -7.54 -2.21
N PHE A 42 12.67 -8.77 -1.97
CA PHE A 42 12.57 -9.35 -0.63
C PHE A 42 13.92 -9.45 0.09
N GLU A 43 15.00 -9.71 -0.65
CA GLU A 43 16.35 -9.81 -0.11
C GLU A 43 16.83 -8.49 0.54
N ARG A 44 16.27 -7.36 0.09
CA ARG A 44 16.61 -6.01 0.59
C ARG A 44 15.69 -5.53 1.69
N LEU A 45 14.71 -6.33 2.12
CA LEU A 45 13.77 -5.93 3.15
C LEU A 45 14.41 -5.94 4.55
N PRO A 46 14.08 -4.96 5.41
CA PRO A 46 14.50 -4.99 6.80
C PRO A 46 13.91 -6.23 7.48
N ARG A 47 14.77 -7.00 8.14
CA ARG A 47 14.37 -8.15 8.95
C ARG A 47 14.19 -7.66 10.39
N LYS A 48 12.96 -7.64 10.89
CA LYS A 48 12.65 -7.29 12.27
C LYS A 48 11.96 -8.46 12.93
N MET A 49 12.32 -8.78 14.17
CA MET A 49 11.49 -9.66 15.00
C MET A 49 10.25 -8.87 15.42
N PRO A 50 9.04 -9.29 15.01
CA PRO A 50 7.82 -8.61 15.43
C PRO A 50 7.61 -8.84 16.93
N THR A 51 7.11 -7.81 17.63
CA THR A 51 6.64 -7.95 19.02
C THR A 51 5.31 -8.71 19.03
N MET A 52 4.88 -9.17 20.22
CA MET A 52 3.58 -9.84 20.37
C MET A 52 2.42 -8.92 19.94
N GLU A 53 2.46 -7.64 20.33
CA GLU A 53 1.46 -6.64 19.91
C GLU A 53 1.40 -6.49 18.38
N MET A 54 2.56 -6.47 17.72
CA MET A 54 2.62 -6.43 16.26
C MET A 54 1.99 -7.69 15.66
N LEU A 55 2.28 -8.87 16.20
CA LEU A 55 1.70 -10.12 15.69
C LEU A 55 0.17 -10.14 15.82
N GLU A 56 -0.38 -9.66 16.94
CA GLU A 56 -1.82 -9.54 17.16
C GLU A 56 -2.46 -8.58 16.15
N GLN A 57 -1.87 -7.39 15.96
CA GLN A 57 -2.35 -6.42 14.99
C GLN A 57 -2.30 -6.98 13.56
N LEU A 58 -1.21 -7.65 13.18
CA LEU A 58 -1.05 -8.24 11.85
C LEU A 58 -2.06 -9.36 11.60
N SER A 59 -2.37 -10.16 12.62
CA SER A 59 -3.41 -11.19 12.55
C SER A 59 -4.78 -10.56 12.37
N GLY A 60 -5.12 -9.54 13.17
CA GLY A 60 -6.39 -8.82 13.05
C GLY A 60 -6.58 -8.21 11.67
N ASP A 61 -5.55 -7.56 11.12
CA ASP A 61 -5.60 -6.98 9.78
C ASP A 61 -5.81 -8.05 8.68
N ARG A 62 -5.20 -9.23 8.82
CA ARG A 62 -5.41 -10.35 7.88
C ARG A 62 -6.83 -10.88 7.94
N ASP A 63 -7.40 -11.01 9.13
CA ASP A 63 -8.77 -11.49 9.30
C ASP A 63 -9.78 -10.48 8.75
N LEU A 64 -9.58 -9.19 9.00
CA LEU A 64 -10.39 -8.12 8.41
C LEU A 64 -10.29 -8.14 6.87
N LYS A 65 -9.10 -8.38 6.31
CA LYS A 65 -8.93 -8.48 4.85
C LYS A 65 -9.68 -9.68 4.27
N LYS A 66 -9.61 -10.86 4.91
CA LYS A 66 -10.38 -12.04 4.50
C LYS A 66 -11.89 -11.81 4.56
N GLN A 67 -12.35 -10.98 5.50
CA GLN A 67 -13.75 -10.60 5.64
C GLN A 67 -14.17 -9.48 4.69
N ASN A 68 -13.28 -8.99 3.81
CA ASN A 68 -13.52 -7.81 2.97
C ASN A 68 -13.92 -6.56 3.79
N ALA A 69 -13.38 -6.43 5.01
CA ALA A 69 -13.60 -5.32 5.95
C ALA A 69 -12.34 -4.43 6.08
N LEU A 70 -11.31 -4.68 5.27
CA LEU A 70 -10.09 -3.89 5.22
C LEU A 70 -9.57 -3.79 3.79
N PHE A 71 -9.36 -2.56 3.34
CA PHE A 71 -8.84 -2.24 2.01
C PHE A 71 -7.67 -1.28 2.16
N PHE A 72 -6.66 -1.46 1.31
CA PHE A 72 -5.55 -0.55 1.22
C PHE A 72 -5.63 0.22 -0.10
N VAL A 73 -5.55 1.54 -0.02
CA VAL A 73 -5.56 2.40 -1.20
C VAL A 73 -4.22 3.08 -1.32
N ARG A 74 -3.56 2.88 -2.46
CA ARG A 74 -2.30 3.54 -2.79
C ARG A 74 -2.55 4.66 -3.80
N GLY A 75 -2.29 5.89 -3.37
CA GLY A 75 -2.31 7.07 -4.23
C GLY A 75 -0.91 7.35 -4.78
N TYR A 76 -0.82 7.64 -6.08
CA TYR A 76 0.41 8.07 -6.74
C TYR A 76 0.30 9.54 -7.09
N LEU A 77 1.25 10.34 -6.60
CA LEU A 77 1.31 11.77 -6.81
C LEU A 77 2.22 12.10 -7.98
N LYS A 78 1.83 13.08 -8.79
CA LYS A 78 2.74 13.70 -9.76
C LYS A 78 3.93 14.31 -9.01
N LYS A 79 5.08 14.38 -9.66
CA LYS A 79 6.34 14.87 -9.07
C LYS A 79 6.23 16.27 -8.43
N ASP A 80 5.37 17.12 -8.99
CA ASP A 80 5.15 18.50 -8.53
C ASP A 80 3.81 18.70 -7.81
N ALA A 81 3.14 17.61 -7.40
CA ALA A 81 1.86 17.69 -6.70
C ALA A 81 2.05 18.21 -5.26
N SER A 82 1.14 19.09 -4.83
CA SER A 82 1.07 19.54 -3.43
C SER A 82 0.57 18.40 -2.52
N ASN A 83 1.01 18.41 -1.26
CA ASN A 83 0.46 17.59 -0.17
C ASN A 83 -1.06 17.77 -0.01
N ASP A 84 -1.63 18.88 -0.50
CA ASP A 84 -3.08 19.10 -0.52
C ASP A 84 -3.82 18.01 -1.32
N SER A 85 -3.19 17.46 -2.36
CA SER A 85 -3.79 16.41 -3.20
C SER A 85 -3.97 15.10 -2.41
N GLU A 86 -3.02 14.78 -1.53
CA GLU A 86 -3.10 13.63 -0.62
C GLU A 86 -4.25 13.83 0.37
N PHE A 87 -4.33 15.02 0.98
CA PHE A 87 -5.40 15.34 1.93
C PHE A 87 -6.79 15.30 1.28
N MET A 88 -6.93 15.86 0.07
CA MET A 88 -8.18 15.78 -0.69
C MET A 88 -8.56 14.34 -1.03
N LEU A 89 -7.58 13.50 -1.38
CA LEU A 89 -7.85 12.09 -1.67
C LEU A 89 -8.35 11.36 -0.42
N MET A 90 -7.71 11.56 0.72
CA MET A 90 -8.15 10.97 1.99
C MET A 90 -9.58 11.39 2.33
N HIS A 91 -9.91 12.67 2.16
CA HIS A 91 -11.24 13.19 2.45
C HIS A 91 -12.32 12.56 1.55
N VAL A 92 -12.04 12.43 0.25
CA VAL A 92 -12.97 11.81 -0.71
C VAL A 92 -13.21 10.33 -0.41
N LEU A 93 -12.18 9.63 0.07
CA LEU A 93 -12.25 8.20 0.38
C LEU A 93 -12.70 7.90 1.81
N GLY A 94 -12.90 8.92 2.66
CA GLY A 94 -13.25 8.73 4.07
C GLY A 94 -12.14 8.04 4.87
N ALA A 95 -10.88 8.18 4.43
CA ALA A 95 -9.75 7.51 5.06
C ALA A 95 -9.30 8.23 6.34
N ARG A 96 -8.97 7.45 7.37
CA ARG A 96 -8.11 7.91 8.47
C ARG A 96 -6.66 7.85 7.97
N SER A 97 -5.87 8.92 8.15
CA SER A 97 -4.47 8.91 7.75
C SER A 97 -3.73 7.78 8.43
N SER A 98 -3.07 6.95 7.64
CA SER A 98 -1.95 6.13 8.11
C SER A 98 -0.76 6.58 7.30
N SER A 99 -0.11 7.66 7.74
CA SER A 99 1.04 8.23 7.05
C SER A 99 2.21 7.24 7.15
N SER A 100 2.36 6.34 6.18
CA SER A 100 3.61 5.66 5.91
C SER A 100 4.21 6.29 4.65
N SER A 101 5.29 7.05 4.85
CA SER A 101 6.10 7.56 3.76
C SER A 101 6.63 6.39 2.93
N SER A 102 6.33 6.41 1.62
CA SER A 102 6.88 5.45 0.65
C SER A 102 8.39 5.39 0.77
N SER A 103 8.87 4.21 1.14
CA SER A 103 10.28 3.85 1.07
C SER A 103 10.57 3.37 -0.35
N ALA A 104 11.51 4.06 -1.02
CA ALA A 104 12.06 3.77 -2.35
C ALA A 104 11.31 4.37 -3.57
N GLY A 105 11.68 5.62 -3.90
CA GLY A 105 11.71 6.11 -5.29
C GLY A 105 10.39 6.38 -6.00
N ILE A 106 9.24 6.14 -5.35
CA ILE A 106 7.91 6.39 -5.91
C ILE A 106 7.21 7.39 -4.99
N SER A 107 6.79 8.54 -5.53
CA SER A 107 6.00 9.53 -4.81
C SER A 107 4.56 9.01 -4.63
N GLY A 108 4.37 8.15 -3.64
CA GLY A 108 3.08 7.54 -3.35
C GLY A 108 2.83 7.45 -1.85
N PHE A 109 1.56 7.42 -1.49
CA PHE A 109 1.10 7.30 -0.12
C PHE A 109 0.11 6.14 0.00
N LEU A 110 0.03 5.56 1.19
CA LEU A 110 -0.82 4.42 1.50
C LEU A 110 -1.90 4.85 2.50
N MET A 111 -3.13 4.48 2.22
CA MET A 111 -4.27 4.68 3.12
C MET A 111 -4.89 3.35 3.48
N ARG A 112 -5.36 3.27 4.72
CA ARG A 112 -6.14 2.14 5.25
C ARG A 112 -7.62 2.54 5.28
N LEU A 113 -8.48 1.72 4.67
CA LEU A 113 -9.93 1.90 4.64
C LEU A 113 -10.62 0.68 5.27
N GLU A 114 -11.63 0.94 6.11
CA GLU A 114 -12.46 -0.10 6.74
C GLU A 114 -13.64 -0.52 5.85
N SER A 115 -13.84 0.14 4.71
CA SER A 115 -14.84 -0.22 3.72
C SER A 115 -14.29 -0.04 2.30
N ARG A 116 -14.81 -0.82 1.35
CA ARG A 116 -14.39 -0.72 -0.04
C ARG A 116 -14.79 0.66 -0.58
N PRO A 117 -13.87 1.44 -1.16
CA PRO A 117 -14.24 2.71 -1.75
C PRO A 117 -15.22 2.48 -2.89
N SER A 118 -16.31 3.26 -2.91
CA SER A 118 -17.33 3.16 -3.95
C SER A 118 -16.77 3.60 -5.30
N GLU A 119 -17.39 3.15 -6.39
CA GLU A 119 -17.01 3.58 -7.74
C GLU A 119 -17.14 5.10 -7.90
N GLU A 120 -18.14 5.71 -7.26
CA GLU A 120 -18.35 7.15 -7.24
C GLU A 120 -17.19 7.88 -6.53
N SER A 121 -16.76 7.39 -5.36
CA SER A 121 -15.62 7.95 -4.62
C SER A 121 -14.32 7.80 -5.42
N LEU A 122 -14.11 6.66 -6.08
CA LEU A 122 -12.96 6.46 -6.97
C LEU A 122 -13.00 7.36 -8.20
N ALA A 123 -14.18 7.61 -8.78
CA ALA A 123 -14.33 8.54 -9.88
C ALA A 123 -13.98 9.98 -9.46
N LYS A 124 -14.50 10.45 -8.32
CA LYS A 124 -14.17 11.76 -7.73
C LYS A 124 -12.67 11.86 -7.44
N ALA A 125 -12.09 10.83 -6.85
CA ALA A 125 -10.68 10.78 -6.52
C ALA A 125 -9.77 10.94 -7.74
N LYS A 126 -10.13 10.37 -8.90
CA LYS A 126 -9.39 10.53 -10.16
C LYS A 126 -9.43 11.95 -10.73
N THR A 127 -10.40 12.78 -10.32
CA THR A 127 -10.50 14.19 -10.76
C THR A 127 -9.60 15.14 -9.96
N ILE A 128 -9.01 14.68 -8.86
CA ILE A 128 -8.14 15.49 -8.01
C ILE A 128 -6.85 15.84 -8.77
N ILE A 129 -6.59 17.14 -8.93
CA ILE A 129 -5.38 17.64 -9.57
C ILE A 129 -4.17 17.20 -8.74
N GLY A 130 -3.22 16.52 -9.37
CA GLY A 130 -2.01 16.02 -8.71
C GLY A 130 -1.99 14.51 -8.48
N ILE A 131 -3.15 13.83 -8.54
CA ILE A 131 -3.22 12.37 -8.54
C ILE A 131 -2.93 11.85 -9.96
N GLU A 132 -1.96 10.95 -10.07
CA GLU A 132 -1.61 10.28 -11.33
C GLU A 132 -2.31 8.93 -11.46
N ARG A 133 -2.36 8.16 -10.37
CA ARG A 133 -2.93 6.82 -10.34
C ARG A 133 -3.43 6.49 -8.94
N ILE A 134 -4.45 5.62 -8.89
CA ILE A 134 -4.97 5.05 -7.64
C ILE A 134 -5.06 3.54 -7.82
N GLU A 135 -4.50 2.80 -6.88
CA GLU A 135 -4.62 1.34 -6.79
C GLU A 135 -5.33 0.96 -5.51
N VAL A 136 -6.23 -0.01 -5.57
CA VAL A 136 -6.98 -0.54 -4.41
C VAL A 136 -6.63 -2.02 -4.26
N TRP A 137 -6.26 -2.41 -3.05
CA TRP A 137 -5.75 -3.73 -2.67
C TRP A 137 -6.48 -4.32 -1.47
#